data_AF-A0A354X1U8-F1
#
_entry.id   AF-A0A354X1U8-F1
#
_cell.length_a   1.000
_cell.length_b   1.000
_cell.length_c   1.000
_cell.angle_alpha   90.00
_cell.angle_beta   90.00
_cell.angle_gamma   90.00
#
_symmetry.space_group_name_H-M   'P 1'
#
loop_
_entity.id
_entity.type
_entity.pdbx_description
1 polymer ?
#
loop_
_entity_poly.entity_id
_entity_poly.type
_entity_poly.pdbx_seq_one_letter_code
_entity_poly.pdbx_strand_id
1 'polypeptide(L)' 'MKRIVFPIIVLAIMVTTSCSQQKASQNDGLNLANLDTTATPGESFYQYATGGWQKANPIPDEYARYGS' A
#
# COMPACT_ATOMS: atom_id res chain seq x y z
N MET A 1 4.30 37.35 -31.61
CA MET A 1 4.37 35.89 -31.31
C MET A 1 4.88 35.59 -29.90
N LYS A 2 6.02 36.15 -29.44
CA LYS A 2 6.60 35.89 -28.09
C LYS A 2 5.69 36.23 -26.89
N ARG A 3 4.72 37.15 -27.04
CA ARG A 3 3.81 37.60 -25.97
C ARG A 3 2.69 36.62 -25.63
N ILE A 4 2.34 35.71 -26.55
CA ILE A 4 1.30 34.68 -26.36
C ILE A 4 1.93 33.37 -25.85
N VAL A 5 3.22 33.16 -26.08
CA VAL A 5 3.97 31.98 -25.61
C VAL A 5 4.12 31.98 -24.09
N PHE A 6 4.23 33.16 -23.47
CA PHE A 6 4.41 33.32 -22.03
C PHE A 6 3.22 32.80 -21.18
N PRO A 7 1.94 33.15 -21.45
CA PRO A 7 0.81 32.62 -20.69
C PRO A 7 0.58 31.12 -20.92
N ILE A 8 0.92 30.58 -22.09
CA ILE A 8 0.77 29.14 -22.40
C ILE A 8 1.74 28.28 -21.57
N ILE A 9 2.97 28.77 -21.35
CA ILE A 9 3.96 28.07 -20.52
C ILE A 9 3.54 28.04 -19.05
N VAL A 10 2.97 29.14 -18.54
CA VAL A 10 2.51 29.22 -17.13
C VAL A 10 1.32 28.29 -16.87
N LEU A 11 0.39 28.16 -17.82
CA LEU A 11 -0.75 27.25 -17.70
C LEU A 11 -0.32 25.77 -17.71
N ALA A 12 0.72 25.41 -18.48
CA ALA A 12 1.23 24.04 -18.54
C ALA A 12 1.89 23.56 -17.24
N ILE A 13 2.46 24.47 -16.43
CA ILE A 13 3.14 24.12 -15.17
C ILE A 13 2.12 23.78 -14.06
N MET A 14 0.96 24.45 -14.03
CA MET A 14 -0.07 24.22 -13.00
C MET A 14 -0.76 22.85 -13.09
N VAL A 15 -0.73 22.17 -14.24
CA VAL A 15 -1.40 20.87 -14.44
C VAL A 15 -0.65 19.71 -13.77
N THR A 16 0.64 19.88 -13.44
CA THR A 16 1.49 18.78 -12.97
C THR A 16 1.45 18.54 -11.45
N THR A 17 0.88 19.46 -10.66
CA THR A 17 0.99 19.43 -9.19
C THR A 17 -0.17 18.73 -8.45
N SER A 18 -1.16 18.20 -9.16
CA SER A 18 -2.39 17.66 -8.53
C SER A 18 -2.31 16.20 -8.06
N CYS A 19 -1.18 15.50 -8.21
CA CYS A 19 -1.02 14.14 -7.68
C CYS A 19 -0.18 14.12 -6.40
N SER A 20 -0.57 14.89 -5.39
CA SER A 20 -0.13 14.63 -4.02
C SER A 20 -1.14 13.66 -3.42
N GLN A 21 -0.90 12.35 -3.55
CA GLN A 21 -1.60 11.35 -2.74
C GLN A 21 -1.28 11.63 -1.28
N GLN A 22 -2.23 12.25 -0.59
CA GLN A 22 -2.22 12.39 0.85
C GLN A 22 -2.24 10.96 1.40
N LYS A 23 -1.08 10.43 1.82
CA LYS A 23 -1.02 9.19 2.59
C LYS A 23 -1.80 9.46 3.85
N ALA A 24 -3.04 9.01 3.88
CA ALA A 24 -3.82 8.98 5.10
C ALA A 24 -2.97 8.21 6.12
N SER A 25 -2.65 8.84 7.25
CA SER A 25 -2.20 8.11 8.44
C SER A 25 -3.40 7.31 8.89
N GLN A 26 -3.48 6.13 8.34
CA GLN A 26 -4.65 5.29 8.38
C GLN A 26 -4.40 4.38 9.59
N ASN A 27 -5.32 4.40 10.54
CA ASN A 27 -5.48 3.28 11.46
C ASN A 27 -5.94 2.11 10.58
N ASP A 28 -5.00 1.57 9.81
CA ASP A 28 -5.27 0.58 8.80
C ASP A 28 -5.78 -0.65 9.55
N GLY A 29 -7.01 -1.06 9.30
CA GLY A 29 -7.51 -2.38 9.69
C GLY A 29 -6.69 -3.53 9.09
N LEU A 30 -5.58 -3.22 8.42
CA LEU A 30 -4.62 -4.10 7.80
C LEU A 30 -3.20 -3.66 8.17
N ASN A 31 -2.53 -4.46 8.99
CA ASN A 31 -1.11 -4.25 9.25
C ASN A 31 -0.30 -4.79 8.06
N LEU A 32 0.35 -3.90 7.29
CA LEU A 32 1.15 -4.28 6.13
C LEU A 32 2.32 -5.22 6.47
N ALA A 33 2.79 -5.23 7.72
CA ALA A 33 3.81 -6.18 8.17
C ALA A 33 3.32 -7.63 8.22
N ASN A 34 2.00 -7.86 8.19
CA ASN A 34 1.41 -9.19 8.18
C ASN A 34 1.42 -9.83 6.79
N LEU A 35 1.67 -9.05 5.72
CA LEU A 35 1.70 -9.55 4.36
C LEU A 35 2.95 -10.41 4.11
N ASP A 36 2.78 -11.48 3.33
CA ASP A 36 3.88 -12.22 2.71
C ASP A 36 3.94 -11.87 1.23
N THR A 37 4.72 -10.83 0.90
CA THR A 37 4.86 -10.35 -0.47
C THR A 37 5.69 -11.28 -1.37
N THR A 38 6.17 -12.40 -0.84
CA THR A 38 6.82 -13.44 -1.65
C THR A 38 5.80 -14.41 -2.28
N ALA A 39 4.58 -14.46 -1.72
CA ALA A 39 3.49 -15.22 -2.30
C ALA A 39 2.75 -14.42 -3.38
N THR A 40 2.52 -15.05 -4.54
CA THR A 40 1.68 -14.45 -5.58
C THR A 40 0.22 -14.42 -5.12
N PRO A 41 -0.44 -13.25 -5.06
CA PRO A 41 -1.82 -13.15 -4.56
C PRO A 41 -2.83 -13.98 -5.38
N GLY A 42 -2.57 -14.16 -6.68
CA GLY A 42 -3.40 -14.97 -7.57
C GLY A 42 -3.25 -16.48 -7.38
N GLU A 43 -2.18 -16.94 -6.73
CA GLU A 43 -1.95 -18.35 -6.43
C GLU A 43 -2.46 -18.72 -5.04
N SER A 44 -2.16 -17.88 -4.04
CA SER A 44 -2.72 -18.01 -2.69
C SER A 44 -2.87 -16.66 -2.03
N PHE A 45 -4.09 -16.12 -2.10
CA PHE A 45 -4.40 -14.86 -1.43
C PHE A 45 -4.26 -14.97 0.09
N TYR A 46 -4.58 -16.14 0.67
CA TYR A 46 -4.45 -16.34 2.11
C TYR A 46 -2.98 -16.24 2.57
N GLN A 47 -2.05 -16.88 1.85
CA GLN A 47 -0.63 -16.77 2.16
C GLN A 47 -0.15 -15.34 1.99
N TYR A 48 -0.48 -14.69 0.87
CA TYR A 48 -0.11 -13.31 0.63
C TYR A 48 -0.61 -12.36 1.74
N ALA A 49 -1.87 -12.51 2.16
CA ALA A 49 -2.50 -11.61 3.11
C ALA A 49 -2.05 -11.81 4.57
N THR A 50 -1.67 -13.05 4.95
CA THR A 50 -1.48 -13.41 6.37
C THR A 50 -0.14 -14.09 6.68
N GLY A 51 0.65 -14.46 5.66
CA GLY A 51 1.84 -15.28 5.83
C GLY A 51 2.95 -14.63 6.67
N GLY A 52 3.08 -13.30 6.61
CA GLY A 52 3.98 -12.56 7.49
C GLY A 52 3.58 -12.68 8.96
N TRP A 53 2.27 -12.59 9.25
CA TRP A 53 1.75 -12.78 10.60
C TRP A 53 1.96 -14.21 11.09
N GLN A 54 1.60 -15.22 10.28
CA GLN A 54 1.75 -16.63 10.65
C GLN A 54 3.20 -16.98 10.99
N LYS A 55 4.17 -16.44 10.23
CA LYS A 55 5.60 -16.66 10.47
C LYS A 55 6.07 -16.03 11.78
N ALA A 56 5.54 -14.86 12.15
CA ALA A 56 5.88 -14.16 13.38
C ALA A 56 5.15 -14.71 14.62
N ASN A 57 4.06 -15.45 14.41
CA ASN A 57 3.14 -15.91 15.46
C ASN A 57 2.89 -17.43 15.36
N PRO A 58 3.90 -18.28 15.64
CA PRO A 58 3.69 -19.72 15.72
C PRO A 58 2.66 -20.05 16.81
N ILE A 59 1.86 -21.09 16.58
CA ILE A 59 0.83 -21.54 17.55
C ILE A 59 1.54 -22.00 18.83
N PRO A 60 1.23 -21.42 20.01
CA PRO A 60 1.74 -21.91 21.27
C PRO A 60 1.16 -23.29 21.60
N ASP A 61 1.95 -24.14 22.27
CA ASP A 61 1.60 -25.54 22.56
C ASP A 61 0.28 -25.69 23.35
N GLU A 62 -0.13 -24.65 24.06
CA GLU A 62 -1.34 -24.63 24.88
C GLU A 62 -2.63 -24.45 24.06
N TYR A 63 -2.56 -24.11 22.77
CA TYR A 63 -3.71 -23.77 21.94
C TYR A 63 -3.85 -24.67 20.71
N ALA A 64 -5.09 -25.04 20.39
CA ALA A 64 -5.40 -25.75 19.15
C ALA A 64 -5.48 -24.82 17.91
N ARG A 65 -5.68 -23.51 18.11
CA ARG A 65 -5.83 -22.50 17.05
C ARG A 65 -5.33 -21.14 17.54
N TYR A 66 -4.72 -20.34 16.66
CA TYR A 66 -4.21 -19.01 16.95
C TYR A 66 -4.39 -18.09 15.74
N GLY A 67 -4.74 -16.81 15.95
CA GLY A 67 -5.06 -15.86 14.87
C GLY A 67 -5.27 -14.42 15.37
N SER A 68 -5.33 -13.47 14.43
CA SER A 68 -5.67 -12.05 14.66
C SER A 68 -6.98 -11.66 13.99
#